data_AF-A0A1Y4R4L6-F1
#
_entry.id   AF-A0A1Y4R4L6-F1
#
_cell.length_a   1.000
_cell.length_b   1.000
_cell.length_c   1.000
_cell.angle_alpha   90.00
_cell.angle_beta   90.00
_cell.angle_gamma   90.00
#
_symmetry.space_group_name_H-M   'P 1'
#
loop_
_entity.id
_entity.type
_entity.pdbx_description
1 polymer ?
#
loop_
_entity_poly.entity_id
_entity_poly.type
_entity_poly.pdbx_seq_one_letter_code
_entity_poly.pdbx_strand_id
1 'polypeptide(L)' 'MDKEREIAIMVLQVFENKLEELDVSLPDKERTGMLEESRIYGQTYYELEDLITNILKEVGV' A
#
# COMPACT_ATOMS: atom_id res chain seq x y z
N MET A 1 -17.42 0.08 -2.61
CA MET A 1 -16.01 0.39 -2.92
C MET A 1 -15.84 0.11 -4.41
N ASP A 2 -15.08 0.92 -5.14
CA ASP A 2 -14.84 0.67 -6.58
C ASP A 2 -13.98 -0.60 -6.73
N LYS A 3 -14.24 -1.43 -7.75
CA LYS A 3 -13.54 -2.72 -7.99
C LYS A 3 -12.02 -2.54 -8.07
N GLU A 4 -11.59 -1.46 -8.69
CA GLU A 4 -10.19 -1.08 -8.86
C GLU A 4 -9.53 -0.80 -7.52
N ARG A 5 -10.25 -0.18 -6.58
CA ARG A 5 -9.73 0.06 -5.22
C ARG A 5 -9.59 -1.24 -4.43
N GLU A 6 -10.51 -2.20 -4.60
CA GLU A 6 -10.37 -3.53 -3.99
C GLU A 6 -9.12 -4.26 -4.52
N ILE A 7 -8.89 -4.20 -5.84
CA ILE A 7 -7.68 -4.76 -6.46
C ILE A 7 -6.43 -4.03 -5.97
N ALA A 8 -6.46 -2.69 -5.83
CA ALA A 8 -5.34 -1.92 -5.32
C ALA A 8 -4.94 -2.36 -3.90
N ILE A 9 -5.92 -2.57 -3.01
CA ILE A 9 -5.68 -3.09 -1.65
C ILE A 9 -5.06 -4.48 -1.72
N MET A 10 -5.53 -5.37 -2.61
CA MET A 10 -4.93 -6.70 -2.79
C MET A 10 -3.48 -6.62 -3.27
N VAL A 11 -3.18 -5.70 -4.20
CA VAL A 11 -1.81 -5.46 -4.67
C VAL A 11 -0.94 -4.96 -3.53
N LEU A 12 -1.41 -3.99 -2.74
CA LEU A 12 -0.69 -3.50 -1.56
C LEU A 12 -0.43 -4.61 -0.55
N GLN A 13 -1.39 -5.51 -0.31
CA GLN A 13 -1.18 -6.66 0.58
C GLN A 13 -0.06 -7.59 0.10
N VAL A 14 0.09 -7.78 -1.22
CA VAL A 14 1.20 -8.58 -1.78
C VAL A 14 2.54 -7.92 -1.47
N PHE A 15 2.64 -6.59 -1.64
CA PHE A 15 3.86 -5.85 -1.30
C PHE A 15 4.12 -5.78 0.20
N GLU A 16 3.09 -5.59 1.01
CA GLU A 16 3.16 -5.61 2.48
C GLU A 16 3.78 -6.93 2.97
N ASN A 17 3.25 -8.05 2.51
CA ASN A 17 3.79 -9.37 2.85
C ASN A 17 5.24 -9.52 2.41
N LYS A 18 5.59 -9.02 1.21
CA LYS A 18 6.96 -9.14 0.71
C LYS A 18 7.94 -8.28 1.50
N LEU A 19 7.52 -7.09 1.90
CA LEU A 19 8.29 -6.17 2.72
C LEU A 19 8.50 -6.73 4.13
N GLU A 20 7.48 -7.39 4.69
CA GLU A 20 7.57 -8.09 5.98
C GLU A 20 8.63 -9.21 5.93
N GLU A 21 8.61 -10.05 4.89
CA GLU A 21 9.62 -11.10 4.69
C GLU A 21 11.05 -10.57 4.61
N LEU A 22 11.22 -9.36 4.07
CA LEU A 22 12.53 -8.73 3.89
C LEU A 22 12.95 -7.87 5.09
N ASP A 23 12.08 -7.72 6.09
CA ASP A 23 12.24 -6.79 7.20
C ASP A 23 12.53 -5.34 6.73
N VAL A 24 11.83 -4.91 5.69
CA VAL A 24 11.97 -3.56 5.12
C VAL A 24 10.66 -2.80 5.29
N SER A 25 10.74 -1.58 5.78
CA SER A 25 9.60 -0.67 5.88
C SER A 25 9.78 0.49 4.90
N LEU A 26 8.73 0.86 4.16
CA LEU A 26 8.75 2.09 3.38
C LEU A 26 8.79 3.30 4.33
N PRO A 27 9.62 4.32 4.06
CA PRO A 27 9.68 5.51 4.89
C PRO A 27 8.37 6.30 4.78
N ASP A 28 7.85 6.76 5.90
CA ASP A 28 6.71 7.67 5.96
C ASP A 28 6.90 8.66 7.13
N LYS A 29 6.45 9.91 6.96
CA LYS A 29 6.60 10.98 7.95
C LYS A 29 5.74 10.77 9.20
N GLU A 30 4.69 9.96 9.10
CA GLU A 30 3.74 9.65 10.16
C GLU A 30 4.19 8.45 11.00
N ARG A 31 5.30 7.79 10.62
CA ARG A 31 5.89 6.73 11.43
C ARG A 31 6.32 7.26 12.79
N THR A 32 5.95 6.51 13.80
CA THR A 32 6.28 6.73 15.22
C THR A 32 7.38 5.78 15.70
N GLY A 33 7.72 4.76 14.90
CA GLY A 33 8.70 3.73 15.24
C GLY A 33 8.11 2.62 16.11
N MET A 34 6.78 2.50 16.18
CA MET A 34 6.13 1.40 16.89
C MET A 34 6.27 0.09 16.11
N LEU A 35 6.49 -1.02 16.83
CA LEU A 35 6.65 -2.36 16.25
C LEU A 35 5.41 -2.86 15.51
N GLU A 36 4.23 -2.32 15.81
CA GLU A 36 2.96 -2.71 15.20
C GLU A 36 2.64 -1.94 13.91
N GLU A 37 3.52 -1.04 13.47
CA GLU A 37 3.33 -0.34 12.21
C GLU A 37 3.52 -1.27 11.01
N SER A 38 2.54 -1.26 10.10
CA SER A 38 2.67 -1.87 8.78
C SER A 38 3.93 -1.41 8.04
N ARG A 39 4.44 -2.26 7.15
CA ARG A 39 5.60 -1.97 6.28
C ARG A 39 5.28 -0.89 5.26
N ILE A 40 4.02 -0.78 4.86
CA ILE A 40 3.43 0.35 4.15
C ILE A 40 2.48 1.06 5.12
N TYR A 41 2.82 2.29 5.54
CA TYR A 41 2.13 3.00 6.62
C TYR A 41 1.74 4.42 6.23
N GLY A 42 0.75 4.98 6.94
CA GLY A 42 0.43 6.41 6.91
C GLY A 42 0.05 6.91 5.53
N GLN A 43 0.46 8.14 5.21
CA GLN A 43 0.19 8.77 3.92
C GLN A 43 0.71 7.96 2.72
N THR A 44 1.86 7.30 2.86
CA THR A 44 2.45 6.45 1.81
C THR A 44 1.52 5.31 1.40
N TYR A 45 0.77 4.72 2.35
CA TYR A 45 -0.24 3.71 2.02
C TYR A 45 -1.33 4.27 1.12
N TYR A 46 -1.93 5.41 1.51
CA TYR A 46 -3.03 6.02 0.77
C TYR A 46 -2.60 6.52 -0.61
N GLU A 47 -1.40 7.12 -0.72
CA GLU A 47 -0.85 7.56 -2.00
C GLU A 47 -0.65 6.39 -2.97
N LEU A 48 -0.08 5.28 -2.48
CA LEU A 48 0.09 4.09 -3.32
C LEU A 48 -1.25 3.46 -3.70
N GLU A 49 -2.22 3.40 -2.78
CA GLU A 49 -3.57 2.90 -3.07
C GLU A 49 -4.23 3.72 -4.20
N ASP A 50 -4.18 5.06 -4.10
CA ASP A 50 -4.77 5.95 -5.09
C ASP A 50 -4.05 5.85 -6.45
N LEU A 51 -2.71 5.79 -6.46
CA LEU A 51 -1.93 5.61 -7.68
C LEU A 51 -2.26 4.30 -8.40
N ILE A 52 -2.29 3.18 -7.66
CA ILE A 52 -2.63 1.87 -8.22
C ILE A 52 -4.08 1.87 -8.72
N THR A 53 -5.02 2.43 -7.94
CA THR A 53 -6.42 2.56 -8.33
C THR A 53 -6.57 3.34 -9.64
N ASN A 54 -5.86 4.46 -9.79
CA ASN A 54 -5.89 5.27 -11.01
C ASN A 54 -5.33 4.52 -12.21
N ILE A 55 -4.21 3.80 -12.04
CA ILE A 55 -3.64 2.95 -13.11
C ILE A 55 -4.66 1.90 -13.55
N LEU A 56 -5.33 1.23 -12.61
CA LEU A 56 -6.35 0.21 -12.91
C LEU A 56 -7.54 0.78 -13.69
N LYS A 57 -7.97 1.99 -13.34
CA LYS A 57 -9.02 2.72 -14.08
C LYS A 57 -8.57 3.08 -15.50
N GLU A 58 -7.32 3.52 -15.67
CA GLU A 58 -6.76 3.85 -16.99
C GLU A 58 -6.65 2.64 -17.92
N VAL A 59 -6.33 1.46 -17.38
CA VAL A 59 -6.24 0.22 -18.16
C VAL A 59 -7.58 -0.51 -18.35
N GLY A 60 -8.65 0.00 -17.76
CA GLY A 60 -10.01 -0.53 -17.92
C GLY A 60 -10.27 -1.86 -17.20
N VAL A 61 -9.66 -2.05 -16.01
CA VAL A 61 -9.85 -3.23 -15.16
C VAL A 61 -11.16 -3.16 -14.36
#